data_AF-A0AAE3J4S6-F1
#
_entry.id   AF-A0AAE3J4S6-F1
#
_cell.length_a   1.000
_cell.length_b   1.000
_cell.length_c   1.000
_cell.angle_alpha   90.00
_cell.angle_beta   90.00
_cell.angle_gamma   90.00
#
_symmetry.space_group_name_H-M   'P 1'
#
loop_
_entity.id
_entity.type
_entity.pdbx_description
1 polymer ?
#
loop_
_entity_poly.entity_id
_entity_poly.type
_entity_poly.pdbx_seq_one_letter_code
_entity_poly.pdbx_strand_id
1 'polypeptide(L)'
;AIYAKKCGIDEDELRRDAFALLQPYDDMSVEDINRFTKDDVVCALEMFNEDYVTFPRDDIAKLSGLTMPVNKRNWRKQEEHIQVMNTMKALKKQLGEIVNEGRPKGSGTAQVRVYEWRQQHPEGRKADCHRETGLDPKTIRKWWDCPPPAVRFEDGHITVRVSPSQELSDWLLDALHNEGQE
;
A
#
# COMPACT_ATOMS: atom_id res chain seq x y z
N ALA A 1 -18.98 24.72 7.63
CA ALA A 1 -18.03 24.41 8.72
C ALA A 1 -17.02 23.30 8.44
N ILE A 2 -17.42 22.09 8.01
CA ILE A 2 -16.50 20.93 7.87
C ILE A 2 -15.24 21.26 7.07
N TYR A 3 -15.37 21.93 5.92
CA TYR A 3 -14.21 22.34 5.10
C TYR A 3 -13.30 23.34 5.79
N ALA A 4 -13.85 24.29 6.54
CA ALA A 4 -13.05 25.24 7.30
C ALA A 4 -12.20 24.52 8.35
N LYS A 5 -12.76 23.53 9.06
CA LYS A 5 -11.99 22.69 9.98
C LYS A 5 -10.91 21.87 9.25
N LYS A 6 -11.23 21.27 8.09
CA LYS A 6 -10.25 20.55 7.26
C LYS A 6 -9.10 21.43 6.77
N CYS A 7 -9.39 22.69 6.47
CA CYS A 7 -8.41 23.67 5.98
C CYS A 7 -7.69 24.42 7.11
N GLY A 8 -8.02 24.16 8.38
CA GLY A 8 -7.38 24.82 9.52
C GLY A 8 -7.77 26.29 9.70
N ILE A 9 -8.99 26.67 9.31
CA ILE A 9 -9.55 28.00 9.53
C ILE A 9 -10.15 28.07 10.94
N ASP A 10 -9.87 29.15 11.67
CA ASP A 10 -10.39 29.37 13.02
C ASP A 10 -11.91 29.59 13.03
N GLU A 11 -12.56 29.19 14.12
CA GLU A 11 -14.02 29.30 14.24
C GLU A 11 -14.51 30.75 14.16
N ASP A 12 -13.77 31.69 14.76
CA ASP A 12 -14.11 33.11 14.73
C ASP A 12 -14.02 33.72 13.32
N GLU A 13 -13.08 33.26 12.52
CA GLU A 13 -12.96 33.64 11.10
C GLU A 13 -14.13 33.07 10.31
N LEU A 14 -14.36 31.76 10.42
CA LEU A 14 -15.48 31.08 9.79
C LEU A 14 -16.83 31.73 10.13
N ARG A 15 -17.05 32.06 11.41
CA ARG A 15 -18.31 32.64 11.87
C ARG A 15 -18.54 34.02 11.27
N ARG A 16 -17.52 34.88 11.25
CA ARG A 16 -17.61 36.22 10.62
C ARG A 16 -17.92 36.10 9.14
N ASP A 17 -17.23 35.22 8.43
CA ASP A 17 -17.42 35.02 6.99
C ASP A 17 -18.81 34.44 6.69
N ALA A 18 -19.27 33.47 7.48
CA ALA A 18 -20.58 32.87 7.30
C ALA A 18 -21.73 33.87 7.52
N PHE A 19 -21.65 34.72 8.54
CA PHE A 19 -22.65 35.78 8.76
C PHE A 19 -22.57 36.90 7.73
N ALA A 20 -21.40 37.19 7.16
CA ALA A 20 -21.27 38.16 6.08
C ALA A 20 -22.00 37.71 4.80
N LEU A 21 -22.19 36.41 4.61
CA LEU A 21 -22.93 35.83 3.49
C LEU A 21 -24.45 35.80 3.70
N LEU A 22 -24.96 36.07 4.91
CA LEU A 22 -26.39 35.98 5.21
C LEU A 22 -27.24 36.84 4.26
N GLN A 23 -26.94 38.14 4.17
CA GLN A 23 -27.71 39.08 3.36
C GLN A 23 -27.62 38.76 1.85
N PRO A 24 -26.43 38.54 1.26
CA PRO A 24 -26.33 38.13 -0.14
C PRO A 24 -27.12 36.87 -0.50
N TYR A 25 -27.18 35.88 0.40
CA TYR A 25 -27.91 34.65 0.15
C TYR A 25 -29.42 34.81 0.33
N ASP A 26 -29.88 35.60 1.32
CA ASP A 26 -31.30 35.89 1.50
C ASP A 26 -31.88 36.75 0.36
N ASP A 27 -31.07 37.66 -0.21
CA ASP A 27 -31.45 38.45 -1.38
C ASP A 27 -31.65 37.60 -2.65
N MET A 28 -31.03 36.40 -2.71
CA MET A 28 -31.25 35.43 -3.79
C MET A 28 -32.51 34.58 -3.60
N SER A 29 -33.14 34.62 -2.42
CA SER A 29 -34.36 33.87 -2.13
C SER A 29 -35.56 34.49 -2.84
N VAL A 30 -36.24 33.69 -3.67
CA VAL A 30 -37.40 34.11 -4.46
C VAL A 30 -38.72 33.94 -3.70
N GLU A 31 -38.83 32.89 -2.89
CA GLU A 31 -40.04 32.54 -2.14
C GLU A 31 -39.79 32.64 -0.63
N ASP A 32 -40.83 32.98 0.13
CA ASP A 32 -40.74 33.14 1.58
C ASP A 32 -40.40 31.83 2.32
N ILE A 33 -40.72 30.68 1.71
CA ILE A 33 -40.40 29.35 2.24
C ILE A 33 -38.91 28.98 2.08
N ASN A 34 -38.16 29.70 1.25
CA ASN A 34 -36.75 29.45 0.95
C ASN A 34 -35.85 30.62 1.40
N ARG A 35 -36.30 31.39 2.40
CA ARG A 35 -35.51 32.49 2.97
C ARG A 35 -34.27 31.95 3.66
N PHE A 36 -33.13 32.60 3.44
CA PHE A 36 -31.88 32.20 4.07
C PHE A 36 -31.73 32.96 5.38
N THR A 37 -31.78 32.24 6.49
CA THR A 37 -31.91 32.81 7.84
C THR A 37 -30.64 32.63 8.66
N LYS A 38 -30.61 33.27 9.82
CA LYS A 38 -29.55 33.08 10.81
C LYS A 38 -29.46 31.63 11.28
N ASP A 39 -30.60 30.93 11.32
CA ASP A 39 -30.68 29.55 11.79
C ASP A 39 -29.95 28.61 10.82
N ASP A 40 -30.00 28.88 9.51
CA ASP A 40 -29.24 28.13 8.50
C ASP A 40 -27.73 28.26 8.71
N VAL A 41 -27.26 29.47 9.04
CA VAL A 41 -25.86 29.74 9.36
C VAL A 41 -25.43 29.01 10.64
N VAL A 42 -26.26 29.04 11.69
CA VAL A 42 -25.97 28.37 12.97
C VAL A 42 -25.93 26.85 12.80
N CYS A 43 -26.92 26.27 12.11
CA CYS A 43 -26.97 24.85 11.76
C CYS A 43 -25.70 24.43 11.00
N ALA A 44 -25.23 25.25 10.05
CA ALA A 44 -24.00 24.96 9.33
C ALA A 44 -22.73 25.08 10.20
N LEU A 45 -22.74 25.90 11.26
CA LEU A 45 -21.63 26.07 12.21
C LEU A 45 -21.53 24.92 13.21
N GLU A 46 -22.63 24.27 13.58
CA GLU A 46 -22.63 23.08 14.47
C GLU A 46 -21.76 21.94 13.91
N MET A 47 -21.59 21.89 12.59
CA MET A 47 -20.72 20.92 11.91
C MET A 47 -19.22 21.26 12.02
N PHE A 48 -18.83 22.27 12.81
CA PHE A 48 -17.43 22.63 13.10
C PHE A 48 -16.86 21.76 14.23
N ASN A 49 -16.76 20.45 14.00
CA ASN A 49 -16.19 19.51 14.97
C ASN A 49 -15.04 18.72 14.31
N GLU A 50 -14.05 18.32 15.12
CA GLU A 50 -12.92 17.47 14.73
C GLU A 50 -13.37 16.09 14.25
N ASP A 51 -14.45 15.54 14.83
CA ASP A 51 -15.01 14.25 14.42
C ASP A 51 -15.44 14.22 12.94
N TYR A 52 -15.83 15.38 12.39
CA TYR A 52 -16.31 15.51 11.01
C TYR A 52 -15.19 15.75 9.98
N VAL A 53 -13.94 15.86 10.40
CA VAL A 53 -12.78 16.08 9.50
C VAL A 53 -12.56 14.90 8.56
N THR A 54 -12.98 13.70 8.95
CA THR A 54 -12.82 12.48 8.13
C THR A 54 -13.95 12.27 7.12
N PHE A 55 -14.99 13.12 7.11
CA PHE A 55 -16.16 12.93 6.25
C PHE A 55 -15.77 12.96 4.77
N PRO A 56 -16.21 11.99 3.95
CA PRO A 56 -15.88 11.96 2.54
C PRO A 56 -16.61 13.07 1.77
N ARG A 57 -16.06 13.48 0.61
CA ARG A 57 -16.62 14.52 -0.26
C ARG A 57 -18.09 14.26 -0.59
N ASP A 58 -18.44 13.01 -0.90
CA ASP A 58 -19.78 12.63 -1.32
C ASP A 58 -20.81 12.78 -0.20
N ASP A 59 -20.43 12.57 1.05
CA ASP A 59 -21.35 12.74 2.18
C ASP A 59 -21.52 14.22 2.53
N ILE A 60 -20.45 15.04 2.41
CA ILE A 60 -20.57 16.49 2.53
C ILE A 60 -21.50 17.05 1.45
N ALA A 61 -21.43 16.54 0.22
CA ALA A 61 -22.31 16.94 -0.87
C ALA A 61 -23.78 16.62 -0.56
N LYS A 62 -24.06 15.41 -0.04
CA LYS A 62 -25.43 15.02 0.37
C LYS A 62 -25.95 15.89 1.52
N LEU A 63 -25.14 16.13 2.55
CA LEU A 63 -25.53 16.90 3.73
C LEU A 63 -25.76 18.38 3.39
N SER A 64 -24.92 18.96 2.53
CA SER A 64 -25.04 20.37 2.15
C SER A 64 -26.03 20.62 1.01
N GLY A 65 -26.48 19.57 0.31
CA GLY A 65 -27.26 19.70 -0.92
C GLY A 65 -26.51 20.35 -2.08
N LEU A 66 -25.18 20.55 -1.96
CA LEU A 66 -24.36 21.20 -2.98
C LEU A 66 -23.73 20.17 -3.92
N THR A 67 -23.65 20.52 -5.20
CA THR A 67 -22.96 19.69 -6.19
C THR A 67 -21.45 19.82 -6.03
N MET A 68 -20.77 18.70 -5.77
CA MET A 68 -19.32 18.67 -5.53
C MET A 68 -18.62 17.66 -6.45
N PRO A 69 -18.26 18.05 -7.68
CA PRO A 69 -17.65 17.14 -8.65
C PRO A 69 -16.25 16.68 -8.22
N VAL A 70 -15.87 15.48 -8.66
CA VAL A 70 -14.53 14.94 -8.44
C VAL A 70 -13.49 15.78 -9.19
N ASN A 71 -12.51 16.34 -8.49
CA ASN A 71 -11.38 16.99 -9.14
C ASN A 71 -10.45 15.95 -9.79
N LYS A 72 -10.15 16.11 -11.09
CA LYS A 72 -9.21 15.26 -11.85
C LYS A 72 -7.97 16.06 -12.26
N ARG A 73 -6.78 15.62 -11.82
CA ARG A 73 -5.51 16.32 -12.09
C ARG A 73 -5.00 16.18 -13.53
N ASN A 74 -5.13 14.99 -14.14
CA ASN A 74 -4.50 14.68 -15.43
C ASN A 74 -5.51 14.48 -16.57
N TRP A 75 -6.81 14.35 -16.29
CA TRP A 75 -7.90 14.01 -17.24
C TRP A 75 -7.70 12.76 -18.11
N ARG A 76 -6.50 12.18 -18.16
CA ARG A 76 -6.15 10.94 -18.85
C ARG A 76 -6.72 9.76 -18.11
N LYS A 77 -7.31 8.83 -18.87
CA LYS A 77 -7.71 7.53 -18.34
C LYS A 77 -6.46 6.71 -18.01
N GLN A 78 -6.61 5.72 -17.13
CA GLN A 78 -5.52 4.82 -16.74
C GLN A 78 -4.90 4.13 -17.97
N GLU A 79 -5.72 3.72 -18.93
CA GLU A 79 -5.27 3.10 -20.18
C GLU A 79 -4.34 4.01 -20.99
N GLU A 80 -4.75 5.26 -21.21
CA GLU A 80 -3.96 6.26 -21.92
C GLU A 80 -2.65 6.57 -21.19
N HIS A 81 -2.69 6.66 -19.85
CA HIS A 81 -1.50 6.85 -19.04
C HIS A 81 -0.51 5.68 -19.19
N ILE A 82 -0.99 4.44 -19.13
CA ILE A 82 -0.18 3.24 -19.32
C ILE A 82 0.39 3.20 -20.74
N GLN A 83 -0.40 3.56 -21.75
CA GLN A 83 0.06 3.61 -23.13
C GLN A 83 1.21 4.62 -23.30
N VAL A 84 1.06 5.84 -22.79
CA VAL A 84 2.12 6.86 -22.82
C VAL A 84 3.37 6.40 -22.06
N MET A 85 3.20 5.78 -20.90
CA MET A 85 4.32 5.27 -20.11
C MET A 85 5.08 4.18 -20.88
N ASN A 86 4.36 3.23 -21.49
CA ASN A 86 4.95 2.11 -22.22
C ASN A 86 5.63 2.56 -23.51
N THR A 87 5.05 3.50 -24.25
CA THR A 87 5.67 4.04 -25.47
C THR A 87 6.96 4.79 -25.16
N MET A 88 6.96 5.64 -24.12
CA MET A 88 8.17 6.32 -23.66
C MET A 88 9.23 5.34 -23.18
N LYS A 89 8.82 4.28 -22.46
CA LYS A 89 9.71 3.20 -22.04
C LYS A 89 10.36 2.49 -23.22
N ALA A 90 9.58 2.18 -24.27
CA ALA A 90 10.07 1.55 -25.49
C ALA A 90 11.05 2.44 -26.25
N LEU A 91 10.75 3.74 -26.38
CA LEU A 91 11.65 4.71 -27.02
C LEU A 91 12.99 4.80 -26.29
N LYS A 92 12.99 4.93 -24.97
CA LYS A 92 14.23 4.94 -24.17
C LYS A 92 15.08 3.70 -24.41
N LYS A 93 14.44 2.53 -24.50
CA LYS A 93 15.12 1.27 -24.82
C LYS A 93 15.72 1.28 -26.23
N GLN A 94 15.03 1.84 -27.22
CA GLN A 94 15.56 2.01 -28.58
C GLN A 94 16.75 2.97 -28.65
N LEU A 95 16.76 4.03 -27.82
CA LEU A 95 17.86 4.98 -27.72
C LEU A 95 19.06 4.43 -26.90
N GLY A 96 18.96 3.21 -26.36
CA GLY A 96 20.03 2.59 -25.57
C GLY A 96 20.12 3.12 -24.13
N GLU A 97 19.11 3.85 -23.65
CA GLU A 97 19.05 4.26 -22.25
C GLU A 97 18.79 3.06 -21.34
N ILE A 98 19.37 3.08 -20.13
CA ILE A 98 19.11 2.08 -19.11
C ILE A 98 17.68 2.25 -18.60
N VAL A 99 16.80 1.33 -18.99
CA VAL A 99 15.42 1.28 -18.55
C VAL A 99 15.27 0.19 -17.49
N ASN A 100 14.92 0.59 -16.27
CA ASN A 100 14.62 -0.36 -15.20
C ASN A 100 13.29 -1.08 -15.48
N GLU A 101 13.33 -2.40 -15.69
CA GLU A 101 12.15 -3.25 -15.92
C GLU A 101 11.57 -3.79 -14.60
N GLY A 102 11.66 -3.00 -13.53
CA GLY A 102 11.20 -3.36 -12.20
C GLY A 102 12.28 -4.02 -11.34
N ARG A 103 11.86 -4.82 -10.35
CA ARG A 103 12.76 -5.48 -9.41
C ARG A 103 13.60 -6.52 -10.17
N PRO A 104 14.94 -6.56 -10.00
CA PRO A 104 15.78 -7.53 -10.70
C PRO A 104 15.30 -8.97 -10.46
N LYS A 105 15.30 -9.79 -11.52
CA LYS A 105 14.98 -11.23 -11.40
C LYS A 105 15.92 -11.86 -10.35
N GLY A 106 15.34 -12.66 -9.43
CA GLY A 106 16.10 -13.31 -8.35
C GLY A 106 16.33 -12.46 -7.08
N SER A 107 15.93 -11.19 -7.06
CA SER A 107 16.09 -10.31 -5.88
C SER A 107 15.28 -10.73 -4.63
N GLY A 108 14.46 -11.79 -4.72
CA GLY A 108 13.75 -12.41 -3.60
C GLY A 108 14.27 -13.79 -3.18
N THR A 109 15.20 -14.40 -3.92
CA THR A 109 15.65 -15.79 -3.68
C THR A 109 16.80 -15.89 -2.67
N ALA A 110 17.41 -14.76 -2.31
CA ALA A 110 18.57 -14.74 -1.42
C ALA A 110 18.30 -15.36 -0.03
N GLN A 111 17.10 -15.17 0.53
CA GLN A 111 16.73 -15.78 1.81
C GLN A 111 16.73 -17.31 1.72
N VAL A 112 16.13 -17.85 0.66
CA VAL A 112 16.03 -19.29 0.41
C VAL A 112 17.41 -19.90 0.23
N ARG A 113 18.24 -19.26 -0.61
CA ARG A 113 19.62 -19.70 -0.87
C ARG A 113 20.49 -19.73 0.38
N VAL A 114 20.41 -18.70 1.24
CA VAL A 114 21.16 -18.67 2.51
C VAL A 114 20.68 -19.78 3.45
N TYR A 115 19.36 -19.98 3.53
CA TYR A 115 18.77 -21.02 4.38
C TYR A 115 19.16 -22.43 3.93
N GLU A 116 19.00 -22.76 2.64
CA GLU A 116 19.37 -24.06 2.08
C GLU A 116 20.87 -24.35 2.24
N TRP A 117 21.71 -23.33 2.01
CA TRP A 117 23.15 -23.46 2.21
C TRP A 117 23.50 -23.81 3.65
N ARG A 118 22.83 -23.16 4.63
CA ARG A 118 23.05 -23.41 6.06
C ARG A 118 22.58 -24.80 6.49
N GLN A 119 21.51 -25.34 5.89
CA GLN A 119 21.07 -26.70 6.16
C GLN A 119 22.07 -27.76 5.67
N GLN A 120 22.74 -27.50 4.55
CA GLN A 120 23.79 -28.37 4.01
C GLN A 120 25.13 -28.21 4.75
N HIS A 121 25.36 -27.04 5.36
CA HIS A 121 26.61 -26.69 6.05
C HIS A 121 26.31 -26.22 7.49
N PRO A 122 25.94 -27.14 8.40
CA PRO A 122 25.56 -26.78 9.78
C PRO A 122 26.70 -26.10 10.56
N GLU A 123 27.96 -26.47 10.29
CA GLU A 123 29.17 -25.87 10.87
C GLU A 123 29.71 -24.67 10.06
N GLY A 124 29.05 -24.31 8.96
CA GLY A 124 29.49 -23.30 8.02
C GLY A 124 29.39 -21.87 8.57
N ARG A 125 30.39 -21.03 8.28
CA ARG A 125 30.39 -19.62 8.68
C ARG A 125 29.79 -18.74 7.58
N LYS A 126 29.35 -17.53 7.95
CA LYS A 126 28.85 -16.52 7.00
C LYS A 126 29.84 -16.21 5.85
N ALA A 127 31.14 -16.32 6.12
CA ALA A 127 32.19 -16.12 5.13
C ALA A 127 32.23 -17.25 4.08
N ASP A 128 31.98 -18.50 4.49
CA ASP A 128 31.91 -19.66 3.60
C ASP A 128 30.71 -19.54 2.67
N CYS A 129 29.56 -19.19 3.25
CA CYS A 129 28.35 -18.91 2.49
C CYS A 129 28.57 -17.81 1.43
N HIS A 130 29.33 -16.76 1.74
CA HIS A 130 29.67 -15.72 0.76
C HIS A 130 30.50 -16.28 -0.40
N ARG A 131 31.54 -17.07 -0.08
CA ARG A 131 32.43 -17.66 -1.09
C ARG A 131 31.70 -18.59 -2.05
N GLU A 132 30.75 -19.37 -1.55
CA GLU A 132 30.03 -20.35 -2.36
C GLU A 132 28.79 -19.79 -3.05
N THR A 133 28.02 -18.92 -2.38
CA THR A 133 26.76 -18.40 -2.94
C THR A 133 26.94 -17.13 -3.77
N GLY A 134 28.07 -16.42 -3.61
CA GLY A 134 28.32 -15.11 -4.22
C GLY A 134 27.38 -14.00 -3.73
N LEU A 135 26.58 -14.25 -2.69
CA LEU A 135 25.66 -13.26 -2.14
C LEU A 135 26.42 -12.18 -1.36
N ASP A 136 25.93 -10.95 -1.42
CA ASP A 136 26.53 -9.85 -0.66
C ASP A 136 26.55 -10.15 0.85
N PRO A 137 27.67 -9.89 1.57
CA PRO A 137 27.77 -10.19 3.00
C PRO A 137 26.69 -9.55 3.88
N LYS A 138 26.13 -8.39 3.51
CA LYS A 138 24.99 -7.79 4.23
C LYS A 138 23.71 -8.58 4.00
N THR A 139 23.51 -9.11 2.79
CA THR A 139 22.38 -9.99 2.45
C THR A 139 22.45 -11.30 3.24
N ILE A 140 23.63 -11.92 3.33
CA ILE A 140 23.83 -13.13 4.14
C ILE A 140 23.55 -12.85 5.61
N ARG A 141 24.13 -11.78 6.17
CA ARG A 141 23.90 -11.40 7.57
C ARG A 141 22.42 -11.15 7.88
N LYS A 142 21.69 -10.53 6.95
CA LYS A 142 20.25 -10.27 7.09
C LYS A 142 19.44 -11.57 7.17
N TRP A 143 19.77 -12.58 6.37
CA TRP A 143 18.97 -13.79 6.24
C TRP A 143 19.46 -15.00 7.05
N TRP A 144 20.64 -14.91 7.67
CA TRP A 144 21.30 -16.03 8.35
C TRP A 144 20.42 -16.75 9.39
N ASP A 145 19.75 -15.98 10.24
CA ASP A 145 18.89 -16.46 11.34
C ASP A 145 17.40 -16.21 11.07
N CYS A 146 17.05 -15.93 9.82
CA CYS A 146 15.69 -15.64 9.39
C CYS A 146 15.20 -16.76 8.47
N PRO A 147 14.65 -17.86 9.03
CA PRO A 147 14.10 -18.92 8.21
C PRO A 147 13.00 -18.33 7.32
N PRO A 148 12.92 -18.75 6.05
CA PRO A 148 11.84 -18.29 5.20
C PRO A 148 10.48 -18.77 5.77
N PRO A 149 9.35 -18.17 5.39
CA PRO A 149 8.05 -18.54 5.91
C PRO A 149 7.71 -20.00 5.61
N ALA A 150 6.99 -20.66 6.52
CA ALA A 150 6.60 -22.06 6.39
C ALA A 150 5.68 -22.30 5.20
N VAL A 151 4.83 -21.33 4.88
CA VAL A 151 3.96 -21.32 3.71
C VAL A 151 4.50 -20.32 2.70
N ARG A 152 4.64 -20.74 1.45
CA ARG A 152 5.01 -19.89 0.32
C ARG A 152 4.03 -20.06 -0.83
N PHE A 153 3.89 -19.01 -1.61
CA PHE A 153 3.16 -19.04 -2.87
C PHE A 153 4.18 -18.86 -4.00
N GLU A 154 4.44 -19.94 -4.72
CA GLU A 154 5.41 -19.98 -5.83
C GLU A 154 4.67 -20.51 -7.07
N ASP A 155 4.68 -19.74 -8.17
CA ASP A 155 4.10 -20.13 -9.48
C ASP A 155 2.68 -20.71 -9.43
N GLY A 156 1.80 -20.11 -8.61
CA GLY A 156 0.40 -20.54 -8.48
C GLY A 156 0.16 -21.70 -7.51
N HIS A 157 1.21 -22.25 -6.90
CA HIS A 157 1.12 -23.38 -5.98
C HIS A 157 1.51 -22.96 -4.56
N ILE A 158 0.83 -23.54 -3.57
CA ILE A 158 1.16 -23.34 -2.16
C ILE A 158 2.17 -24.40 -1.74
N THR A 159 3.39 -23.96 -1.41
CA THR A 159 4.43 -24.83 -0.85
C THR A 159 4.41 -24.70 0.66
N VAL A 160 4.18 -25.80 1.38
CA VAL A 160 4.24 -25.85 2.84
C VAL A 160 5.45 -26.68 3.26
N ARG A 161 6.34 -26.08 4.06
CA ARG A 161 7.44 -26.80 4.69
C ARG A 161 6.95 -27.44 5.98
N VAL A 162 6.94 -28.77 5.99
CA VAL A 162 6.59 -29.61 7.14
C VAL A 162 7.86 -30.25 7.69
N SER A 163 8.04 -30.20 9.01
CA SER A 163 9.04 -31.04 9.68
C SER A 163 8.37 -32.40 9.98
N PRO A 164 8.95 -33.54 9.56
CA PRO A 164 8.42 -34.86 9.90
C PRO A 164 8.36 -35.04 11.42
N SER A 165 7.44 -35.88 11.91
CA SER A 165 7.49 -36.33 13.30
C SER A 165 8.76 -37.15 13.54
N GLN A 166 9.24 -37.19 14.79
CA GLN A 166 10.39 -38.01 15.16
C GLN A 166 10.20 -39.48 14.74
N GLU A 167 8.98 -40.01 14.91
CA GLU A 167 8.62 -41.37 14.48
C GLU A 167 8.77 -41.59 12.96
N LEU A 168 8.36 -40.62 12.14
CA LEU A 168 8.53 -40.69 10.68
C LEU A 168 9.99 -40.54 10.27
N SER A 169 10.75 -39.68 10.96
CA SER A 169 12.19 -39.53 10.75
C SER A 169 12.95 -40.81 11.08
N ASP A 170 12.65 -41.44 12.21
CA ASP A 170 13.28 -42.67 12.65
C ASP A 170 12.93 -43.82 11.69
N TRP A 171 11.66 -43.92 11.26
CA TRP A 171 11.24 -44.90 10.25
C TRP A 171 11.94 -44.74 8.89
N LEU A 172 12.11 -43.51 8.40
CA LEU A 172 12.84 -43.24 7.14
C LEU A 172 14.32 -43.59 7.24
N LEU A 173 14.95 -43.35 8.39
CA LEU A 173 16.35 -43.71 8.62
C LEU A 173 16.51 -45.23 8.65
N ASP A 174 15.62 -45.95 9.32
CA ASP A 174 15.62 -47.43 9.35
C ASP A 174 15.41 -48.03 7.95
N ALA A 175 14.51 -47.46 7.15
CA ALA A 175 14.28 -47.91 5.77
C ALA A 175 15.53 -47.76 4.90
N LEU A 176 16.25 -46.64 5.02
CA LEU A 176 17.50 -46.40 4.26
C LEU A 176 18.67 -47.28 4.72
N HIS A 177 18.70 -47.71 5.98
CA HIS A 177 19.73 -48.62 6.49
C HIS A 177 19.47 -50.08 6.07
N ASN A 178 18.21 -50.46 5.87
CA ASN A 178 17.84 -51.82 5.45
C ASN A 178 18.07 -52.09 3.95
N GLU A 179 18.09 -51.08 3.09
CA GLU A 179 18.38 -51.26 1.65
C GLU A 179 19.88 -51.43 1.33
N GLY A 180 20.77 -51.33 2.34
CA GLY A 180 22.22 -51.50 2.18
C GLY A 180 22.77 -52.86 2.63
N GLN A 181 21.91 -53.81 3.01
CA GLN A 181 22.31 -55.13 3.55
C GLN A 181 21.90 -56.34 2.68
N GLU A 182 21.53 -56.14 1.40
CA GLU A 182 21.43 -57.22 0.40
C GLU A 182 22.66 -57.31 -0.51
#